data_AF-A0A957YCU9-F1
#
_entry.id   AF-A0A957YCU9-F1
#
_cell.length_a   1.000
_cell.length_b   1.000
_cell.length_c   1.000
_cell.angle_alpha   90.00
_cell.angle_beta   90.00
_cell.angle_gamma   90.00
#
_symmetry.space_group_name_H-M   'P 1'
#
loop_
_entity.id
_entity.type
_entity.pdbx_description
1 polymer ?
#
loop_
_entity_poly.entity_id
_entity_poly.type
_entity_poly.pdbx_seq_one_letter_code
_entity_poly.pdbx_strand_id
1 'polypeptide(L)'
;MLSKNEKGKPTSTPYFYRCHFGVFLLMAGLLLGCGILDSITHQLRPGNQNKNASQGVEAEAAPADNATPNQLQDEDTPSTVNTDDTESSGSPSQVTVSSDGTGDFATLVEAVAAISPESTIILGIGTFNLPNPLEINKPLTLKGAGPDQTKIASEAADYVVKYTGDGQFIIDGIAFQHKGEKPANVLDVMQGTVDFNNCSVSGGIRSKEEKVDGGGLIFRNNTTGSVKNCEAEENGWAGIAVVDEAQLTLEENNCSTMRPESYS
;
A
#
# COMPACT_ATOMS: atom_id res chain seq x y z
N MET A 1 13.30 -18.73 -38.45
CA MET A 1 13.38 -18.70 -36.97
C MET A 1 12.93 -17.33 -36.51
N LEU A 2 11.85 -17.32 -35.72
CA LEU A 2 11.02 -16.19 -35.34
C LEU A 2 11.61 -15.38 -34.18
N SER A 3 11.36 -14.07 -34.24
CA SER A 3 10.93 -13.21 -33.12
C SER A 3 11.85 -13.00 -31.92
N LYS A 4 12.50 -11.82 -31.86
CA LYS A 4 12.70 -11.10 -30.59
C LYS A 4 11.51 -10.16 -30.40
N ASN A 5 10.62 -10.50 -29.47
CA ASN A 5 9.59 -9.60 -28.96
C ASN A 5 10.20 -8.78 -27.82
N GLU A 6 10.38 -7.48 -28.05
CA GLU A 6 10.51 -6.50 -26.98
C GLU A 6 9.15 -6.38 -26.30
N LYS A 7 9.08 -6.76 -25.02
CA LYS A 7 7.90 -6.56 -24.19
C LYS A 7 7.75 -5.07 -23.92
N GLY A 8 6.77 -4.46 -24.57
CA GLY A 8 6.25 -3.14 -24.18
C GLY A 8 5.78 -3.18 -22.73
N LYS A 9 6.33 -2.27 -21.93
CA LYS A 9 5.90 -2.00 -20.56
C LYS A 9 4.57 -1.23 -20.65
N PRO A 10 3.45 -1.70 -20.08
CA PRO A 10 2.23 -0.91 -20.05
C PRO A 10 2.45 0.24 -19.07
N THR A 11 2.47 1.47 -19.58
CA THR A 11 2.32 2.67 -18.76
C THR A 11 0.83 2.82 -18.46
N SER A 12 0.33 2.12 -17.44
CA SER A 12 -0.97 2.44 -16.87
C SER A 12 -0.87 3.80 -16.18
N THR A 13 -1.48 4.81 -16.78
CA THR A 13 -1.74 6.07 -16.09
C THR A 13 -2.70 5.81 -14.93
N PRO A 14 -2.33 6.10 -13.67
CA PRO A 14 -3.24 5.94 -12.55
C PRO A 14 -4.49 6.81 -12.74
N TYR A 15 -5.66 6.22 -12.48
CA TYR A 15 -6.93 6.95 -12.46
C TYR A 15 -6.99 7.73 -11.14
N PHE A 16 -6.68 9.03 -11.22
CA PHE A 16 -6.83 9.94 -10.10
C PHE A 16 -8.30 10.37 -9.99
N TYR A 17 -9.03 9.83 -9.03
CA TYR A 17 -10.30 10.42 -8.62
C TYR A 17 -10.02 11.68 -7.81
N ARG A 18 -9.80 12.79 -8.53
CA ARG A 18 -10.00 14.13 -7.98
C ARG A 18 -11.49 14.39 -7.97
N CYS A 19 -12.17 14.05 -6.87
CA CYS A 19 -13.55 14.46 -6.67
C CYS A 19 -13.60 16.00 -6.59
N HIS A 20 -13.94 16.64 -7.71
CA HIS A 20 -14.49 17.99 -7.72
C HIS A 20 -16.00 17.90 -7.76
N PHE A 21 -16.61 18.74 -6.92
CA PHE A 21 -18.03 18.99 -6.72
C PHE A 21 -18.92 18.62 -7.91
N GLY A 22 -20.00 17.90 -7.63
CA GLY A 22 -20.98 17.48 -8.61
C GLY A 22 -21.59 18.64 -9.41
N VAL A 23 -21.54 18.50 -10.73
CA VAL A 23 -22.64 18.84 -11.64
C VAL A 23 -22.61 17.81 -12.76
N PHE A 24 -23.64 16.97 -12.82
CA PHE A 24 -23.95 16.16 -13.99
C PHE A 24 -24.19 17.10 -15.19
N LEU A 25 -23.35 17.02 -16.22
CA LEU A 25 -23.70 17.53 -17.55
C LEU A 25 -23.33 16.50 -18.61
N LEU A 26 -24.35 15.78 -19.07
CA LEU A 26 -24.33 15.09 -20.36
C LEU A 26 -24.15 16.15 -21.46
N MET A 27 -23.10 16.06 -22.27
CA MET A 27 -23.14 16.54 -23.65
C MET A 27 -22.34 15.61 -24.56
N ALA A 28 -23.10 14.90 -25.38
CA ALA A 28 -22.62 14.15 -26.51
C ALA A 28 -22.32 15.10 -27.69
N GLY A 29 -21.21 14.86 -28.38
CA GLY A 29 -21.05 14.99 -29.83
C GLY A 29 -21.11 16.38 -30.45
N LEU A 30 -19.96 16.86 -30.93
CA LEU A 30 -19.92 17.54 -32.23
C LEU A 30 -18.56 17.31 -32.93
N LEU A 31 -18.64 16.60 -34.05
CA LEU A 31 -17.62 16.51 -35.10
C LEU A 31 -17.61 17.81 -35.92
N LEU A 32 -16.41 18.35 -36.19
CA LEU A 32 -15.97 19.23 -37.29
C LEU A 32 -14.46 19.43 -37.03
N GLY A 33 -13.48 19.19 -37.91
CA GLY A 33 -13.41 19.37 -39.36
C GLY A 33 -12.48 20.56 -39.67
N CYS A 34 -11.45 20.35 -40.51
CA CYS A 34 -10.36 21.27 -40.98
C CYS A 34 -9.19 21.46 -39.99
N GLY A 35 -7.93 21.15 -40.33
CA GLY A 35 -7.15 21.60 -41.51
C GLY A 35 -6.52 22.96 -41.14
N ILE A 36 -5.20 23.11 -40.99
CA ILE A 36 -4.23 23.37 -42.06
C ILE A 36 -2.81 23.38 -41.42
N LEU A 37 -1.82 22.96 -42.23
CA LEU A 37 -0.37 23.13 -42.04
C LEU A 37 0.01 24.55 -41.60
N ASP A 38 1.04 24.69 -40.76
CA ASP A 38 2.18 25.49 -41.18
C ASP A 38 3.46 25.13 -40.42
N SER A 39 4.52 25.04 -41.20
CA SER A 39 5.91 24.90 -40.78
C SER A 39 6.34 26.12 -39.96
N ILE A 40 7.38 25.99 -39.12
CA ILE A 40 8.51 26.94 -39.02
C ILE A 40 9.57 26.41 -38.03
N THR A 41 10.69 26.01 -38.63
CA THR A 41 12.06 26.42 -38.26
C THR A 41 12.82 25.64 -37.18
N HIS A 42 13.50 24.61 -37.69
CA HIS A 42 14.87 24.21 -37.36
C HIS A 42 15.81 25.42 -37.18
N GLN A 43 16.50 25.53 -36.04
CA GLN A 43 17.80 26.19 -35.96
C GLN A 43 18.75 25.34 -35.11
N LEU A 44 19.66 24.67 -35.82
CA LEU A 44 20.90 24.10 -35.30
C LEU A 44 21.96 25.21 -35.26
N ARG A 45 22.70 25.32 -34.16
CA ARG A 45 24.09 25.83 -34.15
C ARG A 45 24.80 25.44 -32.83
N PRO A 46 26.14 25.46 -32.78
CA PRO A 46 26.88 24.23 -32.50
C PRO A 46 27.85 24.38 -31.32
N GLY A 47 28.35 23.23 -30.87
CA GLY A 47 29.72 23.05 -30.42
C GLY A 47 30.11 23.65 -29.06
N ASN A 48 30.39 22.78 -28.10
CA ASN A 48 31.72 22.83 -27.51
C ASN A 48 32.18 21.42 -27.13
N GLN A 49 33.25 20.98 -27.81
CA GLN A 49 34.06 19.87 -27.35
C GLN A 49 34.98 20.40 -26.25
N ASN A 50 35.07 19.70 -25.13
CA ASN A 50 36.35 19.69 -24.45
C ASN A 50 36.76 18.25 -24.15
N LYS A 51 37.86 17.89 -24.80
CA LYS A 51 38.64 16.69 -24.57
C LYS A 51 39.44 16.94 -23.30
N ASN A 52 39.48 15.98 -22.39
CA ASN A 52 40.70 15.76 -21.63
C ASN A 52 40.94 14.27 -21.48
N ALA A 53 42.07 13.84 -22.04
CA ALA A 53 42.62 12.51 -21.97
C ALA A 53 43.90 12.58 -21.14
N SER A 54 44.08 11.60 -20.26
CA SER A 54 45.34 11.10 -19.71
C SER A 54 44.97 9.85 -18.91
N GLN A 55 45.17 8.64 -19.44
CA GLN A 55 46.36 7.78 -19.21
C GLN A 55 46.59 7.53 -17.70
N GLY A 56 46.60 6.32 -17.13
CA GLY A 56 46.77 4.96 -17.66
C GLY A 56 48.03 4.34 -17.03
N VAL A 57 47.87 3.36 -16.13
CA VAL A 57 48.89 2.37 -15.70
C VAL A 57 48.09 1.16 -15.18
N GLU A 58 47.92 0.08 -15.95
CA GLU A 58 48.80 -1.09 -16.16
C GLU A 58 48.47 -2.25 -15.20
N ALA A 59 48.43 -3.44 -15.77
CA ALA A 59 47.81 -4.66 -15.26
C ALA A 59 48.81 -5.56 -14.53
N GLU A 60 48.33 -6.48 -13.69
CA GLU A 60 48.94 -7.82 -13.62
C GLU A 60 48.00 -8.89 -13.08
N ALA A 61 48.25 -10.12 -13.52
CA ALA A 61 47.35 -11.25 -13.60
C ALA A 61 47.40 -12.21 -12.39
N ALA A 62 46.45 -13.14 -12.38
CA ALA A 62 46.35 -14.31 -11.49
C ALA A 62 47.54 -15.29 -11.63
N PRO A 63 47.61 -16.33 -10.78
CA PRO A 63 47.06 -17.61 -11.24
C PRO A 63 46.33 -18.45 -10.17
N ALA A 64 45.59 -19.43 -10.67
CA ALA A 64 44.86 -20.48 -9.97
C ALA A 64 45.71 -21.76 -9.75
N ASP A 65 45.37 -22.54 -8.72
CA ASP A 65 45.36 -24.03 -8.59
C ASP A 65 45.27 -24.37 -7.07
N ASN A 66 44.69 -25.45 -6.53
CA ASN A 66 44.23 -26.75 -7.02
C ASN A 66 43.30 -27.40 -5.95
N ALA A 67 42.78 -28.58 -6.30
CA ALA A 67 41.67 -29.39 -5.79
C ALA A 67 41.61 -29.93 -4.32
N THR A 68 40.37 -30.35 -4.02
CA THR A 68 39.71 -31.23 -2.99
C THR A 68 40.39 -32.63 -2.83
N PRO A 69 40.06 -33.59 -1.91
CA PRO A 69 38.86 -33.76 -1.05
C PRO A 69 38.99 -34.44 0.35
N ASN A 70 37.85 -34.45 1.08
CA ASN A 70 37.30 -35.47 2.00
C ASN A 70 37.96 -35.78 3.38
N GLN A 71 37.20 -35.58 4.46
CA GLN A 71 37.02 -36.56 5.55
C GLN A 71 35.63 -36.41 6.19
N LEU A 72 34.88 -37.52 6.15
CA LEU A 72 33.70 -37.82 6.96
C LEU A 72 34.15 -38.11 8.41
N GLN A 73 33.45 -37.56 9.40
CA GLN A 73 33.25 -38.24 10.69
C GLN A 73 31.82 -37.97 11.15
N ASP A 74 31.04 -39.04 11.13
CA ASP A 74 29.84 -39.25 11.93
C ASP A 74 30.18 -39.05 13.41
N GLU A 75 29.27 -38.45 14.19
CA GLU A 75 28.97 -38.83 15.57
C GLU A 75 27.58 -38.32 15.95
N ASP A 76 27.02 -39.03 16.93
CA ASP A 76 25.63 -39.34 17.17
C ASP A 76 24.80 -38.22 17.83
N THR A 77 23.52 -38.24 17.51
CA THR A 77 22.34 -37.54 18.06
C THR A 77 22.30 -37.36 19.60
N PRO A 78 21.56 -36.37 20.18
CA PRO A 78 20.08 -36.38 20.16
C PRO A 78 19.37 -35.03 19.99
N SER A 79 18.20 -35.15 19.36
CA SER A 79 17.10 -34.20 19.17
C SER A 79 16.97 -33.06 20.19
N THR A 80 16.85 -31.83 19.69
CA THR A 80 15.95 -30.84 20.30
C THR A 80 15.39 -29.87 19.26
N VAL A 81 14.19 -29.38 19.59
CA VAL A 81 13.38 -28.38 18.91
C VAL A 81 12.43 -28.95 17.85
N ASN A 82 11.34 -29.54 18.36
CA ASN A 82 10.05 -29.36 17.72
C ASN A 82 9.80 -27.84 17.63
N THR A 83 10.00 -27.26 16.45
CA THR A 83 9.28 -26.05 16.07
C THR A 83 7.85 -26.51 15.83
N ASP A 84 7.06 -26.45 16.91
CA ASP A 84 5.62 -26.58 16.84
C ASP A 84 5.13 -25.38 16.02
N ASP A 85 4.95 -25.63 14.73
CA ASP A 85 4.13 -24.81 13.85
C ASP A 85 2.71 -24.83 14.44
N THR A 86 2.48 -23.99 15.44
CA THR A 86 1.13 -23.64 15.90
C THR A 86 0.51 -22.73 14.85
N GLU A 87 0.31 -23.25 13.63
CA GLU A 87 -0.75 -22.75 12.77
C GLU A 87 -2.05 -23.12 13.46
N SER A 88 -2.60 -22.11 14.13
CA SER A 88 -3.94 -22.12 14.73
C SER A 88 -4.97 -22.41 13.63
N SER A 89 -5.17 -23.70 13.36
CA SER A 89 -6.29 -24.28 12.63
C SER A 89 -7.55 -24.24 13.50
N GLY A 90 -7.82 -23.08 14.10
CA GLY A 90 -9.11 -22.77 14.71
C GLY A 90 -10.14 -22.47 13.63
N SER A 91 -11.40 -22.80 13.91
CA SER A 91 -12.52 -22.28 13.12
C SER A 91 -12.56 -20.75 13.22
N PRO A 92 -13.10 -20.05 12.21
CA PRO A 92 -13.34 -18.61 12.31
C PRO A 92 -14.05 -18.26 13.61
N SER A 93 -13.54 -17.28 14.33
CA SER A 93 -14.05 -16.88 15.63
C SER A 93 -14.35 -15.39 15.67
N GLN A 94 -15.13 -14.97 16.67
CA GLN A 94 -15.35 -13.56 16.97
C GLN A 94 -14.70 -13.25 18.31
N VAL A 95 -13.86 -12.21 18.32
CA VAL A 95 -13.11 -11.76 19.51
C VAL A 95 -13.27 -10.27 19.70
N THR A 96 -13.15 -9.80 20.94
CA THR A 96 -13.25 -8.38 21.31
C THR A 96 -11.89 -7.85 21.73
N VAL A 97 -11.53 -6.66 21.29
CA VAL A 97 -10.34 -5.94 21.76
C VAL A 97 -10.77 -4.56 22.24
N SER A 98 -10.50 -4.27 23.52
CA SER A 98 -10.76 -2.96 24.13
C SER A 98 -9.48 -2.12 24.10
N SER A 99 -9.60 -0.79 23.93
CA SER A 99 -8.43 0.09 23.85
C SER A 99 -7.64 0.19 25.16
N ASP A 100 -8.23 -0.25 26.27
CA ASP A 100 -7.60 -0.32 27.60
C ASP A 100 -6.98 -1.69 27.90
N GLY A 101 -7.02 -2.62 26.94
CA GLY A 101 -6.46 -3.97 27.06
C GLY A 101 -7.34 -4.98 27.81
N THR A 102 -8.59 -4.65 28.12
CA THR A 102 -9.51 -5.54 28.86
C THR A 102 -10.29 -6.54 27.99
N GLY A 103 -10.03 -6.57 26.69
CA GLY A 103 -10.67 -7.51 25.75
C GLY A 103 -10.14 -8.94 25.83
N ASP A 104 -10.55 -9.78 24.89
CA ASP A 104 -10.04 -11.15 24.72
C ASP A 104 -8.54 -11.17 24.43
N PHE A 105 -8.02 -10.08 23.83
CA PHE A 105 -6.60 -9.81 23.67
C PHE A 105 -6.27 -8.44 24.25
N ALA A 106 -5.05 -8.30 24.78
CA ALA A 106 -4.59 -7.03 25.33
C ALA A 106 -4.34 -5.98 24.23
N THR A 107 -3.97 -6.41 23.03
CA THR A 107 -3.72 -5.51 21.89
C THR A 107 -4.33 -6.02 20.59
N LEU A 108 -4.57 -5.09 19.66
CA LEU A 108 -5.00 -5.41 18.29
C LEU A 108 -3.95 -6.25 17.54
N VAL A 109 -2.67 -5.96 17.77
CA VAL A 109 -1.56 -6.69 17.12
C VAL A 109 -1.57 -8.17 17.53
N GLU A 110 -1.75 -8.44 18.83
CA GLU A 110 -1.89 -9.81 19.35
C GLU A 110 -3.11 -10.53 18.78
N ALA A 111 -4.26 -9.85 18.72
CA ALA A 111 -5.48 -10.42 18.15
C ALA A 111 -5.30 -10.81 16.68
N VAL A 112 -4.76 -9.92 15.84
CA VAL A 112 -4.50 -10.20 14.42
C VAL A 112 -3.54 -11.39 14.26
N ALA A 113 -2.51 -11.49 15.09
CA ALA A 113 -1.58 -12.60 15.04
C ALA A 113 -2.27 -13.94 15.39
N ALA A 114 -3.05 -13.98 16.47
CA ALA A 114 -3.58 -15.20 17.06
C ALA A 114 -4.83 -15.79 16.39
N ILE A 115 -5.70 -14.96 15.81
CA ILE A 115 -6.96 -15.43 15.23
C ILE A 115 -6.75 -16.20 13.92
N SER A 116 -7.67 -17.13 13.66
CA SER A 116 -7.72 -17.85 12.39
C SER A 116 -8.27 -16.96 11.26
N PRO A 117 -7.95 -17.24 9.98
CA PRO A 117 -8.55 -16.57 8.83
C PRO A 117 -10.08 -16.50 8.90
N GLU A 118 -10.66 -15.48 8.27
CA GLU A 118 -12.11 -15.19 8.20
C GLU A 118 -12.75 -14.85 9.56
N SER A 119 -11.95 -14.72 10.63
CA SER A 119 -12.43 -14.29 11.93
C SER A 119 -12.88 -12.82 11.93
N THR A 120 -13.59 -12.44 13.00
CA THR A 120 -14.03 -11.07 13.25
C THR A 120 -13.40 -10.54 14.53
N ILE A 121 -12.73 -9.38 14.45
CA ILE A 121 -12.31 -8.60 15.61
C ILE A 121 -13.31 -7.45 15.80
N ILE A 122 -13.97 -7.43 16.95
CA ILE A 122 -14.78 -6.31 17.42
C ILE A 122 -13.91 -5.39 18.26
N LEU A 123 -13.74 -4.16 17.81
CA LEU A 123 -12.99 -3.12 18.49
C LEU A 123 -13.94 -2.29 19.35
N GLY A 124 -13.62 -2.19 20.64
CA GLY A 124 -14.30 -1.29 21.55
C GLY A 124 -14.11 0.19 21.16
N ILE A 125 -14.79 1.06 21.90
CA ILE A 125 -14.55 2.51 21.82
C ILE A 125 -13.12 2.83 22.26
N GLY A 126 -12.53 3.87 21.68
CA GLY A 126 -11.21 4.37 22.04
C GLY A 126 -10.21 4.36 20.88
N THR A 127 -8.94 4.60 21.22
CA THR A 127 -7.84 4.65 20.25
C THR A 127 -6.88 3.49 20.48
N PHE A 128 -6.67 2.68 19.45
CA PHE A 128 -5.70 1.60 19.37
C PHE A 128 -4.42 2.14 18.75
N ASN A 129 -3.45 2.52 19.58
CA ASN A 129 -2.17 3.04 19.11
C ASN A 129 -1.24 1.87 18.73
N LEU A 130 -0.81 1.85 17.47
CA LEU A 130 0.08 0.87 16.90
C LEU A 130 1.53 1.37 17.01
N PRO A 131 2.41 0.69 17.76
CA PRO A 131 3.82 1.10 17.88
C PRO A 131 4.60 0.88 16.58
N ASN A 132 4.13 -0.03 15.74
CA ASN A 132 4.66 -0.34 14.41
C ASN A 132 3.48 -0.49 13.42
N PRO A 133 3.71 -0.40 12.10
CA PRO A 133 2.68 -0.67 11.12
C PRO A 133 2.05 -2.05 11.31
N LEU A 134 0.73 -2.15 11.11
CA LEU A 134 0.02 -3.42 11.23
C LEU A 134 -0.11 -4.10 9.86
N GLU A 135 0.45 -5.29 9.73
CA GLU A 135 0.27 -6.12 8.54
C GLU A 135 -0.79 -7.20 8.78
N ILE A 136 -1.71 -7.31 7.83
CA ILE A 136 -2.78 -8.30 7.82
C ILE A 136 -2.64 -9.11 6.53
N ASN A 137 -2.30 -10.39 6.65
CA ASN A 137 -2.00 -11.29 5.54
C ASN A 137 -3.02 -12.42 5.38
N LYS A 138 -4.18 -12.32 6.04
CA LYS A 138 -5.26 -13.32 6.03
C LYS A 138 -6.62 -12.65 5.99
N PRO A 139 -7.65 -13.29 5.41
CA PRO A 139 -9.02 -12.78 5.46
C PRO A 139 -9.42 -12.41 6.89
N LEU A 140 -10.03 -11.23 7.05
CA LEU A 140 -10.31 -10.68 8.36
C LEU A 140 -11.43 -9.66 8.28
N THR A 141 -12.28 -9.64 9.31
CA THR A 141 -13.23 -8.58 9.54
C THR A 141 -12.82 -7.75 10.76
N LEU A 142 -12.71 -6.43 10.59
CA LEU A 142 -12.55 -5.46 11.68
C LEU A 142 -13.83 -4.63 11.81
N LYS A 143 -14.45 -4.62 12.99
CA LYS A 143 -15.64 -3.79 13.26
C LYS A 143 -15.43 -2.88 14.46
N GLY A 144 -15.69 -1.59 14.28
CA GLY A 144 -15.69 -0.60 15.35
C GLY A 144 -17.10 -0.10 15.68
N ALA A 145 -17.18 0.79 16.66
CA ALA A 145 -18.42 1.44 17.07
C ALA A 145 -18.82 2.67 16.20
N GLY A 146 -18.05 2.95 15.14
CA GLY A 146 -18.17 4.12 14.28
C GLY A 146 -16.86 4.93 14.25
N PRO A 147 -16.58 5.68 13.17
CA PRO A 147 -15.31 6.39 12.98
C PRO A 147 -15.04 7.46 14.06
N ASP A 148 -16.08 8.01 14.68
CA ASP A 148 -15.94 8.95 15.80
C ASP A 148 -15.63 8.28 17.15
N GLN A 149 -15.81 6.97 17.25
CA GLN A 149 -15.74 6.22 18.50
C GLN A 149 -14.57 5.23 18.54
N THR A 150 -14.20 4.64 17.40
CA THR A 150 -13.16 3.63 17.29
C THR A 150 -12.09 4.10 16.30
N LYS A 151 -10.85 4.25 16.80
CA LYS A 151 -9.72 4.72 16.00
C LYS A 151 -8.52 3.80 16.09
N ILE A 152 -7.91 3.45 14.96
CA ILE A 152 -6.59 2.84 14.86
C ILE A 152 -5.59 3.92 14.43
N ALA A 153 -4.50 4.09 15.17
CA ALA A 153 -3.54 5.15 14.89
C ALA A 153 -2.09 4.66 14.96
N SER A 154 -1.21 5.22 14.12
CA SER A 154 0.24 4.99 14.21
C SER A 154 1.02 6.27 13.90
N GLU A 155 2.27 6.32 14.34
CA GLU A 155 3.26 7.33 13.97
C GLU A 155 4.39 6.77 13.10
N ALA A 156 4.35 5.46 12.82
CA ALA A 156 5.37 4.78 12.05
C ALA A 156 5.37 5.19 10.57
N ALA A 157 6.50 4.97 9.90
CA ALA A 157 6.59 5.20 8.46
C ALA A 157 5.81 4.14 7.67
N ASP A 158 5.73 4.36 6.35
CA ASP A 158 5.20 3.46 5.33
C ASP A 158 3.67 3.32 5.34
N TYR A 159 3.07 2.81 6.42
CA TYR A 159 1.63 2.64 6.54
C TYR A 159 1.14 2.54 7.99
N VAL A 160 -0.14 2.86 8.24
CA VAL A 160 -0.80 2.48 9.51
C VAL A 160 -1.21 1.01 9.45
N VAL A 161 -1.92 0.62 8.38
CA VAL A 161 -2.32 -0.76 8.12
C VAL A 161 -2.03 -1.14 6.68
N LYS A 162 -1.50 -2.34 6.47
CA LYS A 162 -1.34 -2.96 5.16
C LYS A 162 -2.03 -4.30 5.09
N TYR A 163 -2.80 -4.50 4.02
CA TYR A 163 -3.42 -5.78 3.73
C TYR A 163 -2.74 -6.46 2.53
N THR A 164 -2.27 -7.68 2.75
CA THR A 164 -1.63 -8.53 1.73
C THR A 164 -2.29 -9.89 1.60
N GLY A 165 -3.35 -10.16 2.37
CA GLY A 165 -4.05 -11.44 2.33
C GLY A 165 -4.78 -11.66 1.01
N ASP A 166 -4.92 -12.93 0.64
CA ASP A 166 -5.93 -13.33 -0.33
C ASP A 166 -7.28 -13.44 0.39
N GLY A 167 -8.39 -13.17 -0.31
CA GLY A 167 -9.74 -13.28 0.23
C GLY A 167 -10.32 -11.98 0.80
N GLN A 168 -11.30 -12.10 1.70
CA GLN A 168 -12.10 -10.96 2.15
C GLN A 168 -11.43 -10.16 3.27
N PHE A 169 -11.28 -8.86 3.06
CA PHE A 169 -10.93 -7.89 4.09
C PHE A 169 -12.08 -6.91 4.30
N ILE A 170 -12.74 -7.02 5.45
CA ILE A 170 -13.93 -6.24 5.77
C ILE A 170 -13.59 -5.24 6.87
N ILE A 171 -13.97 -3.99 6.67
CA ILE A 171 -13.78 -2.92 7.66
C ILE A 171 -15.12 -2.18 7.79
N ASP A 172 -15.62 -2.06 9.02
CA ASP A 172 -16.87 -1.36 9.30
C ASP A 172 -16.74 -0.46 10.54
N GLY A 173 -17.04 0.83 10.40
CA GLY A 173 -17.16 1.73 11.55
C GLY A 173 -15.85 2.07 12.25
N ILE A 174 -14.74 2.27 11.51
CA ILE A 174 -13.41 2.53 12.08
C ILE A 174 -12.75 3.75 11.43
N ALA A 175 -12.12 4.60 12.24
CA ALA A 175 -11.18 5.61 11.77
C ALA A 175 -9.74 5.09 11.79
N PHE A 176 -8.97 5.38 10.75
CA PHE A 176 -7.54 5.13 10.66
C PHE A 176 -6.80 6.45 10.56
N GLN A 177 -5.73 6.60 11.35
CA GLN A 177 -5.00 7.87 11.38
C GLN A 177 -3.49 7.66 11.44
N HIS A 178 -2.77 8.24 10.48
CA HIS A 178 -1.34 8.49 10.64
C HIS A 178 -1.14 9.80 11.38
N LYS A 179 -0.37 9.77 12.47
CA LYS A 179 -0.08 10.94 13.33
C LYS A 179 1.40 11.31 13.32
N GLY A 180 2.24 10.52 12.65
CA GLY A 180 3.68 10.75 12.59
C GLY A 180 4.04 11.88 11.63
N GLU A 181 5.34 12.10 11.47
CA GLU A 181 5.89 13.07 10.51
C GLU A 181 6.54 12.39 9.29
N LYS A 182 6.78 11.08 9.39
CA LYS A 182 7.42 10.29 8.34
C LYS A 182 6.42 10.00 7.21
N PRO A 183 6.90 9.85 5.96
CA PRO A 183 6.06 9.40 4.86
C PRO A 183 5.32 8.11 5.20
N ALA A 184 4.02 8.09 4.93
CA ALA A 184 3.17 6.93 5.13
C ALA A 184 1.85 7.08 4.37
N ASN A 185 1.32 5.96 3.91
CA ASN A 185 -0.09 5.79 3.59
C ASN A 185 -0.88 5.50 4.87
N VAL A 186 -2.19 5.69 4.87
CA VAL A 186 -2.99 5.30 6.04
C VAL A 186 -3.35 3.81 5.93
N LEU A 187 -4.05 3.43 4.86
CA LEU A 187 -4.39 2.05 4.54
C LEU A 187 -3.86 1.68 3.15
N ASP A 188 -3.02 0.65 3.06
CA ASP A 188 -2.50 0.13 1.78
C ASP A 188 -2.98 -1.30 1.55
N VAL A 189 -3.86 -1.48 0.56
CA VAL A 189 -4.46 -2.76 0.21
C VAL A 189 -3.82 -3.27 -1.08
N MET A 190 -3.04 -4.34 -0.94
CA MET A 190 -2.24 -4.86 -2.04
C MET A 190 -2.99 -5.80 -2.96
N GLN A 191 -3.96 -6.56 -2.44
CA GLN A 191 -4.73 -7.57 -3.16
C GLN A 191 -5.98 -7.99 -2.35
N GLY A 192 -6.79 -8.89 -2.92
CA GLY A 192 -7.96 -9.48 -2.27
C GLY A 192 -9.28 -8.81 -2.64
N THR A 193 -10.32 -9.12 -1.87
CA THR A 193 -11.67 -8.53 -2.01
C THR A 193 -11.98 -7.71 -0.76
N VAL A 194 -12.36 -6.46 -0.94
CA VAL A 194 -12.67 -5.55 0.18
C VAL A 194 -14.15 -5.25 0.29
N ASP A 195 -14.61 -5.07 1.53
CA ASP A 195 -15.87 -4.41 1.82
C ASP A 195 -15.66 -3.40 2.95
N PHE A 196 -15.46 -2.15 2.58
CA PHE A 196 -15.20 -1.06 3.52
C PHE A 196 -16.43 -0.18 3.63
N ASN A 197 -16.96 -0.03 4.83
CA ASN A 197 -18.16 0.74 5.10
C ASN A 197 -17.97 1.67 6.30
N ASN A 198 -18.47 2.92 6.21
CA ASN A 198 -18.51 3.84 7.34
C ASN A 198 -17.14 4.00 8.03
N CYS A 199 -16.10 4.26 7.23
CA CYS A 199 -14.72 4.40 7.71
C CYS A 199 -14.20 5.82 7.48
N SER A 200 -13.21 6.23 8.26
CA SER A 200 -12.47 7.48 8.01
C SER A 200 -10.97 7.21 7.90
N VAL A 201 -10.28 7.87 6.98
CA VAL A 201 -8.81 7.82 6.86
C VAL A 201 -8.21 9.21 6.83
N SER A 202 -7.16 9.43 7.63
CA SER A 202 -6.49 10.73 7.65
C SER A 202 -5.01 10.70 8.00
N GLY A 203 -4.34 11.79 7.61
CA GLY A 203 -2.97 12.09 8.01
C GLY A 203 -1.88 11.44 7.17
N GLY A 204 -2.19 10.82 6.02
CA GLY A 204 -1.17 10.29 5.13
C GLY A 204 -0.14 11.36 4.75
N ILE A 205 1.15 11.04 4.85
CA ILE A 205 2.26 11.97 4.54
C ILE A 205 2.98 11.51 3.29
N ARG A 206 3.10 12.43 2.33
CA ARG A 206 3.79 12.18 1.06
C ARG A 206 5.29 12.42 1.21
N SER A 207 6.11 11.53 0.66
CA SER A 207 7.54 11.76 0.53
C SER A 207 7.81 12.88 -0.49
N LYS A 208 8.51 13.94 -0.08
CA LYS A 208 8.89 15.05 -0.97
C LYS A 208 9.94 14.61 -2.01
N GLU A 209 10.86 13.75 -1.59
CA GLU A 209 11.99 13.31 -2.41
C GLU A 209 11.55 12.27 -3.43
N GLU A 210 10.94 11.19 -2.98
CA GLU A 210 10.56 10.06 -3.81
C GLU A 210 9.20 10.27 -4.52
N LYS A 211 8.41 11.24 -4.05
CA LYS A 211 7.06 11.54 -4.54
C LYS A 211 6.08 10.37 -4.42
N VAL A 212 6.39 9.42 -3.54
CA VAL A 212 5.58 8.26 -3.15
C VAL A 212 4.82 8.53 -1.84
N ASP A 213 3.86 7.67 -1.55
CA ASP A 213 3.00 7.67 -0.36
C ASP A 213 2.09 8.89 -0.18
N GLY A 214 1.53 9.04 1.01
CA GLY A 214 0.60 10.10 1.38
C GLY A 214 -0.85 9.84 0.98
N GLY A 215 -1.20 8.60 0.61
CA GLY A 215 -2.58 8.21 0.37
C GLY A 215 -3.34 7.91 1.67
N GLY A 216 -4.63 8.21 1.71
CA GLY A 216 -5.55 7.72 2.74
C GLY A 216 -5.84 6.23 2.53
N LEU A 217 -6.68 5.90 1.56
CA LEU A 217 -6.94 4.53 1.11
C LEU A 217 -6.29 4.29 -0.25
N ILE A 218 -5.39 3.30 -0.34
CA ILE A 218 -4.82 2.88 -1.63
C ILE A 218 -5.19 1.42 -1.90
N PHE A 219 -5.75 1.17 -3.07
CA PHE A 219 -6.04 -0.17 -3.58
C PHE A 219 -5.17 -0.45 -4.80
N ARG A 220 -4.44 -1.56 -4.79
CA ARG A 220 -3.44 -1.91 -5.81
C ARG A 220 -3.68 -3.29 -6.43
N ASN A 221 -2.86 -3.61 -7.42
CA ASN A 221 -2.85 -4.90 -8.14
C ASN A 221 -4.26 -5.35 -8.54
N ASN A 222 -4.68 -6.57 -8.19
CA ASN A 222 -5.95 -7.19 -8.54
C ASN A 222 -7.03 -7.00 -7.47
N THR A 223 -6.93 -5.96 -6.63
CA THR A 223 -7.93 -5.74 -5.57
C THR A 223 -9.32 -5.48 -6.16
N THR A 224 -10.35 -6.09 -5.58
CA THR A 224 -11.75 -5.94 -5.99
C THR A 224 -12.65 -5.59 -4.80
N GLY A 225 -13.88 -5.14 -5.05
CA GLY A 225 -14.89 -5.01 -3.98
C GLY A 225 -15.55 -3.64 -3.89
N SER A 226 -15.96 -3.24 -2.69
CA SER A 226 -16.68 -1.99 -2.43
C SER A 226 -16.09 -1.13 -1.33
N VAL A 227 -16.18 0.18 -1.52
CA VAL A 227 -15.89 1.20 -0.51
C VAL A 227 -17.08 2.15 -0.46
N LYS A 228 -17.74 2.23 0.69
CA LYS A 228 -19.00 2.93 0.86
C LYS A 228 -19.00 3.80 2.11
N ASN A 229 -19.61 4.98 2.02
CA ASN A 229 -19.80 5.87 3.17
C ASN A 229 -18.48 6.19 3.90
N CYS A 230 -17.37 6.26 3.16
CA CYS A 230 -16.06 6.53 3.74
C CYS A 230 -15.66 7.99 3.57
N GLU A 231 -14.91 8.49 4.54
CA GLU A 231 -14.28 9.81 4.50
C GLU A 231 -12.76 9.68 4.38
N ALA A 232 -12.17 10.47 3.50
CA ALA A 232 -10.73 10.59 3.37
C ALA A 232 -10.32 12.06 3.38
N GLU A 233 -9.57 12.46 4.40
CA GLU A 233 -9.22 13.86 4.66
C GLU A 233 -7.76 14.02 5.08
N GLU A 234 -7.19 15.20 4.87
CA GLU A 234 -5.85 15.58 5.33
C GLU A 234 -4.73 14.63 4.87
N ASN A 235 -4.89 14.04 3.68
CA ASN A 235 -3.91 13.16 3.07
C ASN A 235 -3.02 13.94 2.09
N GLY A 236 -1.71 13.67 2.13
CA GLY A 236 -0.68 14.40 1.39
C GLY A 236 -0.61 14.10 -0.11
N TRP A 237 -1.32 13.09 -0.60
CA TRP A 237 -1.37 12.73 -2.02
C TRP A 237 -2.78 12.51 -2.56
N ALA A 238 -3.50 11.53 -2.01
CA ALA A 238 -4.84 11.16 -2.44
C ALA A 238 -5.68 10.75 -1.25
N GLY A 239 -6.98 11.08 -1.26
CA GLY A 239 -7.91 10.56 -0.27
C GLY A 239 -8.14 9.06 -0.48
N ILE A 240 -8.64 8.70 -1.66
CA ILE A 240 -8.82 7.32 -2.12
C ILE A 240 -8.14 7.18 -3.49
N ALA A 241 -7.31 6.16 -3.66
CA ALA A 241 -6.63 5.84 -4.91
C ALA A 241 -6.88 4.39 -5.32
N VAL A 242 -7.28 4.19 -6.58
CA VAL A 242 -7.39 2.88 -7.22
C VAL A 242 -6.34 2.83 -8.32
N VAL A 243 -5.34 1.97 -8.15
CA VAL A 243 -4.18 1.89 -9.04
C VAL A 243 -3.97 0.47 -9.56
N ASP A 244 -3.10 0.34 -10.57
CA ASP A 244 -2.83 -0.90 -11.29
C ASP A 244 -4.08 -1.52 -11.92
N GLU A 245 -4.42 -2.76 -11.60
CA GLU A 245 -5.55 -3.50 -12.17
C GLU A 245 -6.80 -3.49 -11.25
N ALA A 246 -6.76 -2.71 -10.16
CA ALA A 246 -7.77 -2.78 -9.11
C ALA A 246 -9.14 -2.30 -9.63
N GLN A 247 -10.21 -3.03 -9.26
CA GLN A 247 -11.59 -2.80 -9.72
C GLN A 247 -12.54 -2.64 -8.55
N LEU A 248 -12.80 -1.39 -8.15
CA LEU A 248 -13.60 -1.06 -6.96
C LEU A 248 -14.90 -0.38 -7.35
N THR A 249 -15.95 -0.68 -6.60
CA THR A 249 -17.19 0.12 -6.56
C THR A 249 -17.07 1.16 -5.44
N LEU A 250 -17.07 2.44 -5.81
CA LEU A 250 -16.99 3.56 -4.87
C LEU A 250 -18.35 4.25 -4.78
N GLU A 251 -18.99 4.19 -3.61
CA GLU A 251 -20.33 4.77 -3.39
C GLU A 251 -20.33 5.69 -2.18
N GLU A 252 -20.93 6.88 -2.29
CA GLU A 252 -21.19 7.76 -1.13
C GLU A 252 -19.93 8.12 -0.31
N ASN A 253 -18.76 8.19 -0.97
CA ASN A 253 -17.49 8.54 -0.32
C ASN A 253 -17.20 10.04 -0.41
N ASN A 254 -16.67 10.60 0.67
CA ASN A 254 -16.20 11.98 0.73
C ASN A 254 -14.67 12.03 0.71
N CYS A 255 -14.10 12.84 -0.18
CA CYS A 255 -12.67 13.15 -0.18
C CYS A 255 -12.51 14.66 -0.05
N SER A 256 -12.01 15.11 1.09
CA SER A 256 -11.84 16.53 1.40
C SER A 256 -10.37 16.85 1.67
N THR A 257 -10.05 18.15 1.70
CA THR A 257 -8.78 18.74 2.17
C THR A 257 -7.52 17.91 1.94
N MET A 258 -6.77 18.21 0.87
CA MET A 258 -5.40 17.72 0.77
C MET A 258 -4.52 18.48 1.75
N ARG A 259 -3.68 17.77 2.51
CA ARG A 259 -2.70 18.42 3.40
C ARG A 259 -1.79 19.30 2.54
N PRO A 260 -1.75 20.62 2.74
CA PRO A 260 -0.93 21.49 1.91
C PRO A 260 0.54 21.10 2.05
N GLU A 261 1.26 21.01 0.93
CA GLU A 261 2.70 20.67 0.87
C GLU A 261 3.58 21.68 1.65
N SER A 262 2.99 22.77 2.17
CA SER A 262 3.67 23.89 2.85
C SER A 262 3.90 23.71 4.36
N TYR A 263 3.56 22.57 4.97
CA TYR A 263 3.92 22.28 6.37
C TYR A 263 4.90 21.11 6.45
N SER A 264 6.18 21.42 6.21
CA SER A 264 7.38 20.83 6.83
C SER A 264 8.59 21.65 6.41
#